data_AF-A0A660R7U6-F1
#
_entry.id   AF-A0A660R7U6-F1
#
_cell.length_a   1.000
_cell.length_b   1.000
_cell.length_c   1.000
_cell.angle_alpha   90.00
_cell.angle_beta   90.00
_cell.angle_gamma   90.00
#
_symmetry.space_group_name_H-M   'P 1'
#
loop_
_entity.id
_entity.type
_entity.pdbx_description
1 polymer ?
#
loop_
_entity_poly.entity_id
_entity_poly.type
_entity_poly.pdbx_seq_one_letter_code
_entity_poly.pdbx_strand_id
1 'polypeptide(L)' 'MSKIDICILGTTAGIPTRERGHPAIYLSYKDRNEYCCLFDCGEGTQRQILFANLNLMKIEDIFIT' A
#
# COMPACT_ATOMS: atom_id res chain seq x y z
N MET A 1 -10.50 -8.75 16.27
CA MET A 1 -9.64 -8.12 15.25
C MET A 1 -10.52 -7.55 14.15
N SER A 2 -10.18 -6.38 13.62
CA SER A 2 -10.83 -5.82 12.43
C SER A 2 -10.62 -6.77 11.24
N LYS A 3 -11.61 -6.88 10.36
CA LYS A 3 -11.44 -7.59 9.08
C LYS A 3 -10.64 -6.78 8.06
N ILE A 4 -10.49 -5.48 8.27
CA ILE A 4 -9.81 -4.56 7.35
C ILE A 4 -8.60 -3.99 8.08
N ASP A 5 -7.44 -4.11 7.46
CA ASP A 5 -6.21 -3.45 7.86
C ASP A 5 -5.73 -2.53 6.72
N ILE A 6 -5.28 -1.33 7.07
CA ILE A 6 -4.82 -0.32 6.12
C ILE A 6 -3.40 0.08 6.50
N CYS A 7 -2.48 0.01 5.54
CA CYS A 7 -1.12 0.53 5.66
C CYS A 7 -0.93 1.69 4.68
N ILE A 8 -0.66 2.87 5.20
CA ILE A 8 -0.34 4.05 4.41
C ILE A 8 1.14 4.00 4.05
N LEU A 9 1.44 3.88 2.76
CA LEU A 9 2.80 3.72 2.25
C LEU A 9 3.45 5.04 1.84
N GLY A 10 2.62 6.01 1.43
CA GLY A 10 3.04 7.38 1.18
C GLY A 10 1.86 8.35 1.10
N THR A 11 2.15 9.63 1.30
CA THR A 11 1.13 10.68 1.61
C THR A 11 1.45 12.04 0.99
N THR A 12 2.57 12.18 0.30
CA THR A 12 2.95 13.48 -0.26
C THR A 12 2.15 13.81 -1.50
N ALA A 13 1.77 15.07 -1.68
CA ALA A 13 1.23 15.59 -2.92
C ALA A 13 2.36 16.12 -3.82
N GLY A 14 2.47 15.63 -5.05
CA GLY A 14 3.45 16.10 -6.03
C GLY A 14 4.85 15.52 -5.83
N ILE A 15 5.72 16.21 -5.07
CA ILE A 15 7.16 15.90 -5.00
C ILE A 15 7.47 15.13 -3.71
N PRO A 16 8.07 13.93 -3.77
CA PRO A 16 8.35 13.13 -2.58
C PRO A 16 9.44 13.78 -1.72
N THR A 17 9.40 13.53 -0.42
CA THR A 17 10.41 14.02 0.54
C THR A 17 11.22 12.85 1.11
N ARG A 18 12.23 13.16 1.93
CA ARG A 18 12.98 12.13 2.67
C ARG A 18 12.09 11.32 3.62
N GLU A 19 11.04 11.93 4.15
CA GLU A 19 10.18 11.34 5.18
C GLU A 19 8.89 10.74 4.60
N ARG A 20 8.42 11.23 3.44
CA ARG A 20 7.12 10.87 2.87
C ARG A 20 7.20 10.64 1.36
N GLY A 21 6.89 9.42 0.93
CA GLY A 21 6.79 9.05 -0.48
C GLY A 21 5.51 9.55 -1.16
N HIS A 22 5.40 9.29 -2.46
CA HIS A 22 4.19 9.51 -3.25
C HIS A 22 2.99 8.71 -2.72
N PRO A 23 1.75 9.08 -3.09
CA PRO A 23 0.55 8.38 -2.61
C PRO A 23 0.57 6.90 -2.96
N ALA A 24 0.32 6.09 -1.93
CA ALA A 24 0.07 4.66 -2.04
C ALA A 24 -0.54 4.14 -0.73
N ILE A 25 -1.56 3.29 -0.83
CA ILE A 25 -2.24 2.68 0.31
C ILE A 25 -2.40 1.18 0.04
N TYR A 26 -1.87 0.36 0.95
CA TYR A 26 -2.09 -1.08 0.94
C TYR A 26 -3.26 -1.42 1.86
N LEU A 27 -4.28 -2.09 1.34
CA LEU A 27 -5.42 -2.58 2.10
C LEU A 27 -5.36 -4.11 2.15
N SER A 28 -5.56 -4.70 3.33
CA SER A 28 -5.75 -6.14 3.52
C SER A 28 -7.12 -6.39 4.13
N TYR A 29 -7.92 -7.21 3.44
CA TYR A 29 -9.16 -7.77 3.96
C TYR A 29 -8.90 -9.20 4.43
N LYS A 30 -8.92 -9.40 5.75
CA LYS A 30 -8.64 -10.66 6.44
C LYS A 30 -9.93 -11.41 6.72
N ASP A 31 -10.32 -12.26 5.78
CA ASP A 31 -11.38 -13.26 5.94
C ASP A 31 -10.83 -14.66 5.61
N ARG A 32 -11.70 -15.64 5.27
CA ARG A 32 -11.26 -16.99 4.87
C ARG A 32 -10.23 -17.00 3.74
N ASN A 33 -10.40 -16.13 2.76
CA ASN A 33 -9.39 -15.82 1.76
C ASN A 33 -8.97 -14.37 1.99
N GLU A 34 -7.68 -14.16 2.26
CA GLU A 34 -7.13 -12.81 2.32
C GLU A 34 -7.21 -12.19 0.92
N TYR A 35 -7.64 -10.94 0.87
CA TYR A 35 -7.63 -10.12 -0.34
C TYR A 35 -6.90 -8.82 -0.03
N CYS A 36 -5.83 -8.54 -0.76
CA CYS A 36 -5.06 -7.32 -0.66
C CYS A 36 -5.08 -6.54 -1.98
N CYS A 37 -5.28 -5.24 -1.85
CA CYS A 37 -5.19 -4.34 -2.99
C CYS A 37 -4.36 -3.10 -2.66
N LEU A 38 -3.88 -2.47 -3.71
CA LEU A 38 -3.10 -1.24 -3.64
C LEU A 38 -3.90 -0.10 -4.29
N PHE A 39 -4.08 1.00 -3.56
CA PHE A 39 -4.61 2.25 -4.11
C PHE A 39 -3.45 3.21 -4.36
N ASP A 40 -3.33 3.66 -5.61
CA ASP A 40 -2.20 4.36 -6.20
C ASP A 40 -0.86 3.62 -6.09
N CYS A 41 0.05 3.91 -7.01
CA CYS A 41 1.37 3.27 -7.07
C CYS A 41 2.43 4.29 -7.47
N GLY A 42 2.58 5.35 -6.67
CA GLY A 42 3.60 6.35 -6.90
C GLY A 42 5.03 5.80 -6.82
N GLU A 43 6.00 6.60 -7.28
CA GLU A 43 7.41 6.18 -7.28
C GLU A 43 7.88 5.77 -5.87
N GLY A 44 8.52 4.60 -5.80
CA GLY A 44 9.05 4.06 -4.54
C GLY A 44 8.06 3.24 -3.72
N THR A 45 6.81 3.07 -4.17
CA THR A 45 5.79 2.26 -3.48
C THR A 45 6.28 0.84 -3.14
N GLN A 46 6.94 0.16 -4.09
CA GLN A 46 7.55 -1.16 -3.84
C GLN A 46 8.53 -1.17 -2.66
N ARG A 47 9.32 -0.11 -2.50
CA ARG A 47 10.29 0.03 -1.41
C ARG A 47 9.57 0.23 -0.07
N GLN A 48 8.49 1.03 -0.08
CA GLN A 48 7.67 1.25 1.11
C GLN A 48 6.97 -0.04 1.56
N ILE A 49 6.48 -0.86 0.62
CA ILE A 49 5.89 -2.19 0.91
C ILE A 49 6.91 -3.08 1.61
N LEU A 50 8.15 -3.14 1.11
CA LEU A 50 9.22 -3.91 1.73
C LEU A 50 9.57 -3.40 3.14
N PHE A 51 9.66 -2.08 3.35
CA PHE A 51 9.90 -1.50 4.67
C PHE A 51 8.77 -1.75 5.67
N ALA A 52 7.52 -1.83 5.19
CA ALA A 52 6.36 -2.18 5.99
C ALA A 52 6.24 -3.69 6.28
N ASN A 53 7.18 -4.51 5.79
CA ASN A 53 7.17 -5.97 5.88
C ASN A 53 5.88 -6.60 5.32
N LEU A 54 5.35 -6.00 4.24
CA LEU A 54 4.18 -6.46 3.51
C LEU A 54 4.59 -7.32 2.31
N ASN A 55 3.73 -8.25 1.92
CA ASN A 55 4.01 -9.15 0.79
C ASN A 55 3.47 -8.54 -0.52
N LEU A 56 4.38 -8.07 -1.36
CA LEU A 56 4.06 -7.54 -2.69
C LEU A 56 3.31 -8.57 -3.57
N MET A 57 3.58 -9.87 -3.41
CA MET A 57 2.97 -10.94 -4.19
C MET A 57 1.52 -11.28 -3.77
N LYS A 58 1.04 -10.69 -2.67
CA LYS A 58 -0.37 -10.80 -2.25
C LYS A 58 -1.25 -9.71 -2.84
N ILE A 59 -0.71 -8.77 -3.61
CA ILE A 59 -1.54 -7.72 -4.22
C ILE A 59 -2.28 -8.33 -5.40
N GLU A 60 -3.60 -8.47 -5.29
CA GLU A 60 -4.43 -8.97 -6.39
C GLU A 60 -4.79 -7.86 -7.38
N ASP A 61 -5.09 -6.65 -6.88
CA ASP A 61 -5.53 -5.53 -7.71
C ASP A 61 -4.82 -4.22 -7.34
N ILE A 62 -4.57 -3.38 -8.35
CA ILE A 62 -4.05 -2.02 -8.21
C ILE A 62 -5.08 -1.04 -8.80
N PHE A 63 -5.55 -0.11 -7.98
CA PHE A 63 -6.48 0.96 -8.38
C PHE A 63 -5.70 2.27 -8.52
N ILE A 64 -5.79 2.94 -9.68
CA ILE A 64 -5.11 4.22 -9.95
C ILE A 64 -6.18 5.32 -10.12
N THR A 65 -6.01 6.47 -9.45
CA THR A 65 -6.91 7.64 -9.58
C THR A 65 -6.64 8.51 -10.79
#